data_AF-A0A1V6G9T8-F1
#
_entry.id   AF-A0A1V6G9T8-F1
#
_cell.length_a   1.000
_cell.length_b   1.000
_cell.length_c   1.000
_cell.angle_alpha   90.00
_cell.angle_beta   90.00
_cell.angle_gamma   90.00
#
_symmetry.space_group_name_H-M   'P 1'
#
loop_
_entity.id
_entity.type
_entity.pdbx_description
1 polymer ?
#
loop_
_entity_poly.entity_id
_entity_poly.type
_entity_poly.pdbx_seq_one_letter_code
_entity_poly.pdbx_strand_id
1 'polypeptide(L)' 'MKCVYMDEQCYEFHQEDIADKCFLCGQNSQKLFVVRQISSMKMVHMCGECMVNNCEEFLLDNTRPWEGLKGKSE' A
#
# COMPACT_ATOMS: atom_id res chain seq x y z
N MET A 1 -11.44 4.65 -16.70
CA MET A 1 -11.48 3.25 -16.22
C MET A 1 -12.48 3.22 -15.07
N LYS A 2 -13.54 2.40 -15.11
CA LYS A 2 -14.50 2.32 -14.00
C LYS A 2 -13.79 1.63 -12.84
N CYS A 3 -13.56 2.33 -11.74
CA CYS A 3 -13.00 1.75 -10.52
C CYS A 3 -13.98 0.67 -10.01
N VAL A 4 -13.66 -0.61 -10.24
CA VAL A 4 -14.55 -1.75 -9.93
C VAL A 4 -14.63 -1.99 -8.43
N TYR A 5 -13.54 -1.71 -7.74
CA TYR A 5 -13.40 -1.69 -6.30
C TYR A 5 -13.25 -0.23 -5.91
N MET A 6 -13.86 0.24 -4.83
CA MET A 6 -13.84 1.65 -4.45
C MET A 6 -12.45 2.07 -3.95
N ASP A 7 -11.41 1.96 -4.79
CA ASP A 7 -10.02 2.12 -4.39
C ASP A 7 -9.77 3.54 -3.88
N GLU A 8 -10.27 4.55 -4.59
CA GLU A 8 -10.23 5.95 -4.13
C GLU A 8 -10.98 6.13 -2.78
N GLN A 9 -11.99 5.30 -2.54
CA GLN A 9 -12.76 5.08 -1.30
C GLN A 9 -11.93 4.58 -0.11
N CYS A 10 -11.11 3.57 -0.39
CA CYS A 10 -10.57 2.63 0.61
C CYS A 10 -9.06 2.74 0.84
N TYR A 11 -8.35 3.52 0.02
CA TYR A 11 -6.92 3.75 0.09
C TYR A 11 -6.62 5.21 0.47
N GLU A 12 -7.10 5.61 1.65
CA GLU A 12 -6.72 6.90 2.25
C GLU A 12 -5.28 6.79 2.79
N PHE A 13 -4.40 7.70 2.38
CA PHE A 13 -3.03 7.76 2.88
C PHE A 13 -2.94 8.48 4.23
N HIS A 14 -1.97 8.09 5.05
CA HIS A 14 -1.70 8.78 6.29
C HIS A 14 -1.30 10.24 6.02
N GLN A 15 -1.74 11.19 6.86
CA GLN A 15 -1.52 12.62 6.63
C GLN A 15 -0.03 13.03 6.64
N GLU A 16 0.80 12.22 7.30
CA GLU A 16 2.25 12.42 7.43
C GLU A 16 3.05 11.61 6.39
N ASP A 17 2.35 10.82 5.56
CA ASP A 17 2.98 10.04 4.52
C ASP A 17 3.47 10.92 3.36
N ILE A 18 4.62 10.56 2.81
CA ILE A 18 5.21 11.23 1.65
C ILE A 18 5.61 10.16 0.65
N ALA A 19 5.07 10.24 -0.58
CA ALA A 19 5.17 9.17 -1.57
C ALA A 19 6.61 8.79 -1.98
N ASP A 20 7.59 9.69 -1.80
CA ASP A 20 8.99 9.45 -2.13
C ASP A 20 9.85 9.03 -0.93
N LYS A 21 9.27 8.92 0.28
CA LYS A 21 10.03 8.59 1.50
C LYS A 21 9.40 7.44 2.24
N CYS A 22 10.23 6.68 2.93
CA CYS A 22 9.71 5.72 3.89
C CYS A 22 9.06 6.46 5.07
N PHE A 23 7.82 6.09 5.38
CA PHE A 23 7.02 6.61 6.49
C PHE A 23 7.73 6.51 7.86
N LEU A 24 8.50 5.44 8.09
CA LEU A 24 9.21 5.26 9.36
C LEU A 24 10.59 5.92 9.38
N CYS A 25 11.47 5.60 8.41
CA CYS A 25 12.86 6.06 8.47
C CYS A 25 13.13 7.35 7.68
N GLY A 26 12.16 7.86 6.93
CA GLY A 26 12.28 9.07 6.12
C GLY A 26 13.23 8.97 4.92
N GLN A 27 13.88 7.82 4.70
CA GLN A 27 14.81 7.66 3.60
C GLN A 27 14.11 7.63 2.26
N ASN A 28 14.74 8.30 1.29
CA ASN A 28 14.35 8.25 -0.11
C ASN A 28 14.86 6.93 -0.70
N SER A 29 13.95 6.03 -1.08
CA SER A 29 14.27 4.70 -1.60
C SER A 29 13.83 4.60 -3.05
N GLN A 30 14.65 3.98 -3.90
CA GLN A 30 14.24 3.68 -5.28
C GLN A 30 13.01 2.77 -5.35
N LYS A 31 12.74 2.00 -4.28
CA LYS A 31 11.59 1.12 -4.19
C LYS A 31 10.92 1.26 -2.83
N LEU A 32 9.70 1.80 -2.86
CA LEU A 32 8.79 1.86 -1.72
C LEU A 32 7.60 0.95 -2.00
N PHE A 33 7.10 0.33 -0.93
CA PHE A 33 5.90 -0.50 -0.92
C PHE A 33 4.77 0.28 -0.26
N VAL A 34 3.59 0.22 -0.86
CA VAL A 34 2.39 0.77 -0.24
C VAL A 34 1.80 -0.32 0.65
N VAL A 35 1.74 -0.05 1.95
CA VAL A 35 1.21 -0.97 2.97
C VAL A 35 0.15 -0.25 3.81
N ARG A 36 -0.74 -1.02 4.44
CA ARG A 36 -1.77 -0.50 5.33
C ARG A 36 -1.29 -0.58 6.77
N GLN A 37 -1.20 0.55 7.46
CA GLN A 37 -0.95 0.59 8.89
C GLN A 37 -2.18 0.08 9.64
N ILE A 38 -2.03 -0.92 10.51
CA ILE A 38 -3.16 -1.58 11.17
C ILE A 38 -3.91 -0.64 12.12
N SER A 39 -3.18 0.20 12.86
CA SER A 39 -3.75 1.08 13.88
C SER A 39 -4.67 2.17 13.33
N SER A 40 -4.31 2.74 12.18
CA SER A 40 -5.06 3.82 11.53
C SER A 40 -5.91 3.34 10.35
N MET A 41 -5.65 2.11 9.87
CA MET A 41 -6.16 1.58 8.61
C MET A 41 -5.79 2.41 7.38
N LYS A 42 -4.83 3.34 7.49
CA LYS A 42 -4.38 4.20 6.39
C LYS A 42 -3.21 3.59 5.64
N MET A 43 -3.04 4.01 4.40
CA MET A 43 -1.94 3.60 3.54
C MET A 43 -0.68 4.44 3.81
N VAL A 44 0.48 3.81 3.74
CA VAL A 44 1.79 4.46 3.90
C VAL A 44 2.82 3.87 2.92
N HIS A 45 3.85 4.65 2.57
CA HIS A 45 4.98 4.19 1.77
C HIS A 45 6.11 3.71 2.68
N MET A 46 6.59 2.49 2.48
CA MET A 46 7.68 1.92 3.30
C MET A 46 8.78 1.30 2.47
N CYS A 47 10.04 1.46 2.91
CA CYS A 47 11.13 0.69 2.35
C CYS A 47 11.05 -0.78 2.81
N GLY A 48 11.68 -1.68 2.06
CA GLY A 48 11.61 -3.12 2.35
C GLY A 48 12.15 -3.48 3.74
N GLU A 49 13.20 -2.81 4.20
CA GLU A 49 13.78 -3.05 5.53
C GLU A 49 12.82 -2.68 6.66
N CYS A 50 12.23 -1.48 6.62
CA CYS A 50 11.24 -1.06 7.61
C CYS A 50 9.99 -1.94 7.58
N MET A 51 9.56 -2.35 6.39
CA MET A 51 8.38 -3.22 6.23
C MET A 51 8.60 -4.59 6.88
N VAL A 52 9.77 -5.20 6.67
CA VAL A 52 10.10 -6.52 7.24
C VAL A 52 10.27 -6.42 8.76
N ASN A 53 10.97 -5.40 9.25
CA ASN A 53 11.26 -5.25 10.68
C ASN A 53 10.03 -4.88 11.53
N ASN A 54 8.96 -4.34 10.91
CA ASN A 54 7.74 -3.92 11.60
C ASN A 54 6.50 -4.65 11.04
N CYS A 55 6.66 -5.86 10.49
CA CYS A 55 5.61 -6.55 9.74
C CYS A 55 4.34 -6.85 10.53
N GLU A 56 4.39 -6.82 11.86
CA GLU A 56 3.22 -6.98 12.74
C GLU A 56 2.32 -5.75 12.81
N GLU A 57 2.82 -4.57 12.45
CA GLU A 57 2.07 -3.30 12.48
C GLU A 57 1.45 -2.93 11.13
N PHE A 58 1.85 -3.62 10.06
CA PHE A 58 1.49 -3.28 8.68
C PHE A 58 1.01 -4.49 7.90
N LEU A 59 -0.01 -4.28 7.06
CA LEU A 59 -0.54 -5.27 6.14
C LEU A 59 -0.16 -4.93 4.71
N LEU A 60 0.37 -5.91 3.98
CA LEU A 60 0.38 -5.83 2.53
C LEU A 60 -1.07 -5.97 2.05
N ASP A 61 -1.59 -4.93 1.40
CA ASP A 61 -2.95 -4.96 0.87
C ASP A 61 -3.01 -5.74 -0.44
N ASN A 62 -2.82 -7.05 -0.31
CA ASN A 62 -2.85 -8.03 -1.40
C ASN A 62 -4.24 -8.68 -1.52
N THR A 63 -5.25 -8.13 -0.84
CA THR A 63 -6.57 -8.77 -0.71
C THR A 63 -7.48 -8.61 -1.93
N ARG A 64 -6.96 -8.03 -3.02
CA ARG A 64 -7.70 -8.00 -4.29
C ARG A 64 -8.01 -9.43 -4.72
N PRO A 65 -9.25 -9.74 -5.14
CA PRO A 65 -9.56 -11.03 -5.73
C PRO A 65 -8.61 -11.29 -6.90
N TRP A 66 -7.93 -12.44 -6.89
CA TRP A 66 -7.15 -12.88 -8.04
C TRP A 66 -8.10 -13.09 -9.22
N GLU A 67 -8.09 -12.17 -10.19
CA GLU A 67 -8.97 -12.25 -11.35
C GLU A 67 -8.52 -13.31 -12.37
N GLY A 68 -7.36 -13.94 -12.18
CA GLY A 68 -6.79 -14.91 -13.11
C GLY A 68 -6.41 -14.30 -14.47
N LEU A 69 -6.11 -15.18 -15.43
CA LEU A 69 -6.08 -14.81 -16.85
C LEU A 69 -7.52 -14.63 -17.35
N LYS A 70 -8.25 -13.64 -16.83
CA LYS A 70 -9.38 -13.09 -17.58
C LYS A 70 -8.79 -12.40 -18.80
N GLY A 71 -8.57 -13.19 -19.85
CA GLY A 71 -8.30 -12.68 -21.19
C GLY A 71 -9.33 -11.60 -21.49
N LYS A 72 -8.85 -10.52 -22.13
CA LYS A 72 -9.64 -9.39 -22.64
C LYS A 72 -11.07 -9.83 -22.94
N SER A 73 -12.00 -9.52 -22.03
CA SER A 73 -13.41 -9.55 -22.37
C SER A 73 -13.66 -8.32 -23.25
N GLU A 74 -14.06 -8.61 -24.48
CA GLU A 74 -14.44 -7.68 -25.56
C GLU A 74 -15.38 -6.56 -25.10
#